data_AF-A0A813HYT4-F1
#
_entry.id   AF-A0A813HYT4-F1
#
_cell.length_a   1.000
_cell.length_b   1.000
_cell.length_c   1.000
_cell.angle_alpha   90.00
_cell.angle_beta   90.00
_cell.angle_gamma   90.00
#
_symmetry.space_group_name_H-M   'P 1'
#
loop_
_entity.id
_entity.type
_entity.pdbx_description
1 polymer ?
#
loop_
_entity_poly.entity_id
_entity_poly.type
_entity_poly.pdbx_seq_one_letter_code
_entity_poly.pdbx_strand_id
1 'polypeptide(L)'
;MQAELEKRFPGKENQHLREEVLIAQLEVLVSAWRYTPRIIKEDRAKVLRSLFRPDVELAAMQDGLNVLYERWWDLTKQLVSFFEEVQPQDDEGTRGGERSVHWISKAWLGQKEQLKAVKRILSDFDDKFQQAETFWNNRVQGAEKKLEDAQSALKSAVDADEVKVVLASSKEDLAFVKGMLTSDGLVLKEDFQIRDSAVVPKGHSLVCSQGAVADHFKTTKLPTIHAKLTEMYKGGELRLLFSSGGYGVQQEDATKAIKELEKLMDMAKTAGQAFPNSVKLVLDSLSERLYKGQLQVRDQEAKRNLRVQEQELQETMRVANNRLTAVEMKKNKVEEQNKMLQQEKVTLQLDKQGVEDELLTVMDLK
;
A
#
# COMPACT_ATOMS: atom_id res chain seq x y z
N MET A 1 48.17 0.58 5.79
CA MET A 1 48.46 0.31 4.35
C MET A 1 48.18 1.54 3.49
N GLN A 2 47.14 2.30 3.83
CA GLN A 2 46.75 3.55 3.15
C GLN A 2 47.91 4.54 2.90
N ALA A 3 48.75 4.82 3.90
CA ALA A 3 49.90 5.73 3.77
C ALA A 3 50.96 5.27 2.74
N GLU A 4 51.07 3.97 2.49
CA GLU A 4 51.97 3.42 1.46
C GLU A 4 51.35 3.55 0.07
N LEU A 5 50.04 3.36 -0.05
CA LEU A 5 49.30 3.56 -1.30
C LEU A 5 49.27 5.04 -1.69
N GLU A 6 49.16 5.96 -0.74
CA GLU A 6 49.26 7.41 -0.99
C GLU A 6 50.62 7.83 -1.54
N LYS A 7 51.70 7.15 -1.16
CA LYS A 7 53.04 7.38 -1.73
C LYS A 7 53.17 6.82 -3.14
N ARG A 8 52.60 5.64 -3.41
CA ARG A 8 52.70 4.94 -4.70
C ARG A 8 51.77 5.51 -5.76
N PHE A 9 50.59 5.95 -5.34
CA PHE A 9 49.58 6.57 -6.17
C PHE A 9 49.22 7.92 -5.54
N PRO A 10 50.03 8.98 -5.71
CA PRO A 10 49.73 10.28 -5.15
C PRO A 10 48.56 10.96 -5.88
N GLY A 11 47.97 12.00 -5.28
CA GLY A 11 46.93 12.83 -5.92
C GLY A 11 45.49 12.34 -5.71
N LYS A 12 44.51 13.21 -5.93
CA LYS A 12 43.07 12.90 -5.74
C LYS A 12 42.52 12.06 -6.90
N GLU A 13 43.07 12.25 -8.09
CA GLU A 13 42.76 11.51 -9.32
C GLU A 13 42.97 10.00 -9.17
N ASN A 14 43.89 9.57 -8.29
CA ASN A 14 44.16 8.15 -8.03
C ASN A 14 43.41 7.59 -6.81
N GLN A 15 42.49 8.36 -6.20
CA GLN A 15 41.75 7.92 -5.02
C GLN A 15 40.99 6.62 -5.27
N HIS A 16 40.29 6.52 -6.41
CA HIS A 16 39.54 5.33 -6.79
C HIS A 16 40.43 4.08 -6.90
N LEU A 17 41.62 4.23 -7.50
CA LEU A 17 42.58 3.12 -7.62
C LEU A 17 43.09 2.67 -6.25
N ARG A 18 43.33 3.61 -5.31
CA ARG A 18 43.72 3.25 -3.93
C ARG A 18 42.59 2.50 -3.23
N GLU A 19 41.35 2.95 -3.37
CA GLU A 19 40.16 2.29 -2.81
C GLU A 19 40.00 0.87 -3.36
N GLU A 20 40.10 0.68 -4.68
CA GLU A 20 40.02 -0.65 -5.31
C GLU A 20 41.12 -1.61 -4.84
N VAL A 21 42.35 -1.12 -4.68
CA VAL A 21 43.45 -1.94 -4.16
C VAL A 21 43.20 -2.38 -2.70
N LEU A 22 42.67 -1.47 -1.87
CA LEU A 22 42.30 -1.81 -0.48
C LEU A 22 41.16 -2.84 -0.42
N ILE A 23 40.17 -2.71 -1.31
CA ILE A 23 39.05 -3.67 -1.40
C ILE A 23 39.55 -5.04 -1.87
N ALA A 24 40.39 -5.10 -2.92
CA ALA A 24 40.95 -6.36 -3.41
C ALA A 24 41.82 -7.04 -2.35
N GLN A 25 42.61 -6.26 -1.61
CA GLN A 25 43.40 -6.77 -0.49
C GLN A 25 42.52 -7.35 0.62
N LEU A 26 41.40 -6.68 0.95
CA LEU A 26 40.43 -7.18 1.91
C LEU A 26 39.86 -8.53 1.46
N GLU A 27 39.43 -8.67 0.20
CA GLU A 27 38.89 -9.92 -0.33
C GLU A 27 39.88 -11.10 -0.20
N VAL A 28 41.17 -10.84 -0.50
CA VAL A 28 42.23 -11.84 -0.34
C VAL A 28 42.39 -12.26 1.12
N LEU A 29 42.40 -11.29 2.05
CA LEU A 29 42.58 -11.56 3.48
C LEU A 29 41.35 -12.26 4.10
N VAL A 30 40.14 -11.87 3.70
CA VAL A 30 38.89 -12.57 4.07
C VAL A 30 38.89 -14.00 3.53
N SER A 31 39.31 -14.20 2.28
CA SER A 31 39.45 -15.53 1.70
C SER A 31 40.49 -16.38 2.44
N ALA A 32 41.64 -15.79 2.77
CA ALA A 32 42.66 -16.47 3.57
C ALA A 32 42.12 -16.90 4.95
N TRP A 33 41.34 -16.03 5.60
CA TRP A 33 40.65 -16.35 6.85
C TRP A 33 39.64 -17.49 6.70
N ARG A 34 38.80 -17.43 5.67
CA ARG A 34 37.80 -18.46 5.35
C ARG A 34 38.44 -19.82 5.10
N TYR A 35 39.50 -19.87 4.29
CA TYR A 35 40.17 -21.11 3.91
C TYR A 35 41.18 -21.63 4.93
N THR A 36 41.46 -20.86 5.99
CA THR A 36 42.31 -21.36 7.08
C THR A 36 41.59 -22.52 7.79
N PRO A 37 42.15 -23.74 7.80
CA PRO A 37 41.51 -24.90 8.43
C PRO A 37 41.21 -24.68 9.91
N ARG A 38 40.09 -25.21 10.39
CA ARG A 38 39.67 -25.13 11.79
C ARG A 38 40.78 -25.54 12.77
N ILE A 39 41.46 -26.66 12.52
CA ILE A 39 42.57 -27.12 13.38
C ILE A 39 43.71 -26.09 13.50
N ILE A 40 43.93 -25.27 12.47
CA ILE A 40 44.90 -24.17 12.53
C ILE A 40 44.35 -23.02 13.38
N LYS A 41 43.06 -22.69 13.23
CA LYS A 41 42.39 -21.65 14.01
C LYS A 41 42.37 -21.97 15.51
N GLU A 42 42.12 -23.23 15.86
CA GLU A 42 41.96 -23.67 17.25
C GLU A 42 43.29 -23.93 17.96
N ASP A 43 44.20 -24.67 17.31
CA ASP A 43 45.36 -25.28 17.98
C ASP A 43 46.71 -24.70 17.55
N ARG A 44 46.76 -23.88 16.49
CA ARG A 44 48.02 -23.37 15.92
C ARG A 44 48.11 -21.84 16.00
N ALA A 45 48.04 -21.31 17.21
CA ALA A 45 48.16 -19.86 17.48
C ALA A 45 49.38 -19.19 16.81
N LYS A 46 50.53 -19.86 16.70
CA LYS A 46 51.72 -19.32 16.00
C LYS A 46 51.44 -19.03 14.52
N VAL A 47 50.70 -19.91 13.84
CA VAL A 47 50.35 -19.76 12.41
C VAL A 47 49.34 -18.63 12.24
N LEU A 48 48.33 -18.56 13.10
CA LEU A 48 47.38 -17.43 13.10
C LEU A 48 48.07 -16.08 13.29
N ARG A 49 49.03 -15.99 14.23
CA ARG A 49 49.80 -14.75 14.44
C ARG A 49 50.63 -14.36 13.21
N SER A 50 51.15 -15.32 12.45
CA SER A 50 51.88 -15.02 11.21
C SER A 50 50.96 -14.63 10.04
N LEU A 51 49.73 -15.14 10.00
CA LEU A 51 48.76 -14.85 8.96
C LEU A 51 47.99 -13.55 9.19
N PHE A 52 47.80 -13.16 10.46
CA PHE A 52 46.99 -12.00 10.85
C PHE A 52 47.76 -11.12 11.83
N ARG A 53 48.78 -10.42 11.33
CA ARG A 53 49.55 -9.48 12.14
C ARG A 53 48.77 -8.18 12.34
N PRO A 54 48.78 -7.59 13.54
CA PRO A 54 48.01 -6.38 13.83
C PRO A 54 48.42 -5.18 12.97
N ASP A 55 49.70 -5.04 12.69
CA ASP A 55 50.32 -3.90 11.99
C ASP A 55 50.30 -4.02 10.46
N VAL A 56 49.98 -5.21 9.93
CA VAL A 56 50.00 -5.49 8.49
C VAL A 56 48.63 -5.98 8.02
N GLU A 57 48.30 -7.26 8.26
CA GLU A 57 47.09 -7.86 7.68
C GLU A 57 45.82 -7.33 8.33
N LEU A 58 45.75 -7.25 9.66
CA LEU A 58 44.55 -6.74 10.33
C LEU A 58 44.33 -5.24 10.07
N ALA A 59 45.41 -4.45 10.04
CA ALA A 59 45.33 -3.05 9.65
C ALA A 59 44.90 -2.88 8.18
N ALA A 60 45.37 -3.73 7.26
CA ALA A 60 44.92 -3.70 5.87
C ALA A 60 43.44 -4.11 5.74
N MET A 61 42.99 -5.10 6.51
CA MET A 61 41.56 -5.44 6.58
C MET A 61 40.73 -4.26 7.09
N GLN A 62 41.22 -3.53 8.09
CA GLN A 62 40.57 -2.33 8.60
C GLN A 62 40.50 -1.21 7.55
N ASP A 63 41.60 -0.91 6.88
CA ASP A 63 41.65 0.10 5.81
C ASP A 63 40.64 -0.25 4.69
N GLY A 64 40.59 -1.51 4.25
CA GLY A 64 39.64 -1.96 3.23
C GLY A 64 38.18 -1.95 3.70
N LEU A 65 37.91 -2.38 4.93
CA LEU A 65 36.58 -2.32 5.52
C LEU A 65 36.10 -0.88 5.65
N ASN A 66 36.96 0.07 6.03
CA ASN A 66 36.62 1.49 6.10
C ASN A 66 36.12 2.02 4.77
N VAL A 67 36.80 1.70 3.67
CA VAL A 67 36.38 2.10 2.31
C VAL A 67 35.02 1.52 1.96
N LEU A 68 34.80 0.21 2.17
CA LEU A 68 33.51 -0.41 1.89
C LEU A 68 32.39 0.13 2.76
N TYR A 69 32.72 0.43 4.02
CA TYR A 69 31.76 0.92 4.99
C TYR A 69 31.29 2.35 4.69
N GLU A 70 31.99 3.14 3.86
CA GLU A 70 31.45 4.43 3.42
C GLU A 70 30.20 4.28 2.52
N ARG A 71 29.94 3.09 1.98
CA ARG A 71 28.81 2.78 1.08
C ARG A 71 27.97 1.60 1.59
N TRP A 72 27.97 1.39 2.90
CA TRP A 72 27.43 0.20 3.54
C TRP A 72 25.92 -0.03 3.34
N TRP A 73 25.15 1.02 3.07
CA TRP A 73 23.72 0.93 2.77
C TRP A 73 23.40 0.16 1.48
N ASP A 74 24.38 -0.02 0.59
CA ASP A 74 24.25 -0.77 -0.67
C ASP A 74 24.73 -2.23 -0.54
N LEU A 75 25.30 -2.61 0.62
CA LEU A 75 25.83 -3.95 0.94
C LEU A 75 26.47 -4.65 -0.27
N THR A 76 27.62 -4.12 -0.70
CA THR A 76 28.39 -4.73 -1.79
C THR A 76 28.73 -6.19 -1.47
N LYS A 77 28.94 -7.01 -2.50
CA LYS A 77 29.32 -8.42 -2.34
C LYS A 77 30.52 -8.61 -1.42
N GLN A 78 31.47 -7.68 -1.47
CA GLN A 78 32.66 -7.66 -0.62
C GLN A 78 32.33 -7.43 0.85
N LEU A 79 31.46 -6.46 1.14
CA LEU A 79 31.07 -6.15 2.51
C LEU A 79 30.26 -7.30 3.13
N VAL A 80 29.38 -7.92 2.33
CA VAL A 80 28.63 -9.12 2.73
C VAL A 80 29.57 -10.28 3.03
N SER A 81 30.50 -10.58 2.12
CA SER A 81 31.50 -11.62 2.33
C SER A 81 32.37 -11.36 3.56
N PHE A 82 32.67 -10.09 3.87
CA PHE A 82 33.38 -9.74 5.09
C PHE A 82 32.55 -10.07 6.33
N PHE A 83 31.30 -9.61 6.41
CA PHE A 83 30.43 -9.86 7.57
C PHE A 83 30.04 -11.34 7.75
N GLU A 84 29.95 -12.12 6.68
CA GLU A 84 29.70 -13.56 6.74
C GLU A 84 30.88 -14.37 7.33
N GLU A 85 32.10 -13.88 7.13
CA GLU A 85 33.33 -14.63 7.44
C GLU A 85 34.08 -14.06 8.66
N VAL A 86 33.90 -12.78 8.97
CA VAL A 86 34.58 -12.04 10.04
C VAL A 86 33.54 -11.56 11.05
N GLN A 87 32.97 -12.51 11.79
CA GLN A 87 31.88 -12.25 12.74
C GLN A 87 32.40 -11.83 14.13
N PRO A 88 31.62 -11.04 14.90
CA PRO A 88 31.92 -10.66 16.27
C PRO A 88 32.22 -11.84 17.21
N GLN A 89 32.82 -11.54 18.37
CA GLN A 89 33.18 -12.55 19.36
C GLN A 89 31.98 -13.18 20.07
N ASP A 90 30.90 -12.42 20.25
CA ASP A 90 29.75 -12.83 21.08
C ASP A 90 28.74 -13.74 20.34
N ASP A 91 28.89 -13.92 19.01
CA ASP A 91 28.01 -14.77 18.20
C ASP A 91 28.36 -16.28 18.30
N GLU A 92 29.36 -16.65 19.13
CA GLU A 92 29.73 -18.04 19.44
C GLU A 92 28.64 -18.80 20.23
N GLY A 93 27.79 -18.08 20.98
CA GLY A 93 26.78 -18.69 21.85
C GLY A 93 25.61 -19.35 21.11
N THR A 94 25.37 -18.96 19.86
CA THR A 94 24.16 -19.34 19.13
C THR A 94 24.38 -20.47 18.13
N ARG A 95 25.60 -20.64 17.62
CA ARG A 95 26.02 -21.75 16.75
C ARG A 95 27.51 -21.97 16.95
N GLY A 96 27.97 -23.22 17.08
CA GLY A 96 29.40 -23.56 17.12
C GLY A 96 30.15 -23.20 15.82
N GLY A 97 30.30 -21.91 15.53
CA GLY A 97 30.72 -21.35 14.26
C GLY A 97 32.23 -21.06 14.19
N GLU A 98 32.89 -21.73 13.25
CA GLU A 98 34.33 -21.68 12.93
C GLU A 98 34.79 -20.33 12.29
N ARG A 99 33.98 -19.27 12.40
CA ARG A 99 34.09 -18.00 11.67
C ARG A 99 34.26 -16.76 12.56
N SER A 100 34.20 -16.93 13.88
CA SER A 100 34.39 -15.81 14.80
C SER A 100 35.85 -15.32 14.80
N VAL A 101 36.02 -13.99 14.87
CA VAL A 101 37.32 -13.35 15.15
C VAL A 101 37.86 -13.68 16.55
N HIS A 102 37.10 -14.42 17.37
CA HIS A 102 37.55 -15.00 18.64
C HIS A 102 38.92 -15.65 18.54
N TRP A 103 39.13 -16.53 17.55
CA TRP A 103 40.38 -17.27 17.39
C TRP A 103 41.59 -16.38 17.11
N ILE A 104 41.38 -15.27 16.38
CA ILE A 104 42.41 -14.26 16.15
C ILE A 104 42.82 -13.66 17.51
N SER A 105 41.87 -13.17 18.30
CA SER A 105 42.16 -12.62 19.64
C SER A 105 42.81 -13.65 20.58
N LYS A 106 42.30 -14.89 20.60
CA LYS A 106 42.84 -16.01 21.38
C LYS A 106 44.30 -16.30 21.06
N ALA A 107 44.68 -16.22 19.78
CA ALA A 107 46.05 -16.45 19.34
C ALA A 107 47.06 -15.45 19.94
N TRP A 108 46.62 -14.28 20.42
CA TRP A 108 47.50 -13.24 20.98
C TRP A 108 47.45 -13.12 22.51
N LEU A 109 46.70 -13.98 23.22
CA LEU A 109 46.52 -13.89 24.70
C LEU A 109 47.84 -13.84 25.51
N GLY A 110 48.92 -14.43 24.99
CA GLY A 110 50.25 -14.41 25.62
C GLY A 110 51.13 -13.19 25.29
N GLN A 111 50.67 -12.25 24.46
CA GLN A 111 51.43 -11.09 23.99
C GLN A 111 50.65 -9.79 24.25
N LYS A 112 50.78 -9.25 25.47
CA LYS A 112 49.89 -8.18 26.00
C LYS A 112 49.77 -6.95 25.09
N GLU A 113 50.87 -6.41 24.58
CA GLU A 113 50.85 -5.20 23.75
C GLU A 113 50.22 -5.46 22.38
N GLN A 114 50.61 -6.55 21.72
CA GLN A 114 50.04 -6.92 20.42
C GLN A 114 48.56 -7.30 20.55
N LEU A 115 48.17 -7.97 21.64
CA LEU A 115 46.78 -8.27 21.95
C LEU A 115 45.93 -7.00 22.05
N LYS A 116 46.46 -5.93 22.66
CA LYS A 116 45.76 -4.65 22.74
C LYS A 116 45.50 -4.05 21.36
N ALA A 117 46.49 -4.11 20.47
CA ALA A 117 46.34 -3.67 19.08
C ALA A 117 45.31 -4.51 18.31
N VAL A 118 45.38 -5.84 18.44
CA VAL A 118 44.41 -6.77 17.83
C VAL A 118 42.99 -6.48 18.32
N LYS A 119 42.79 -6.39 19.65
CA LYS A 119 41.47 -6.10 20.23
C LYS A 119 40.88 -4.78 19.73
N ARG A 120 41.70 -3.74 19.56
CA ARG A 120 41.23 -2.46 19.02
C ARG A 120 40.69 -2.60 17.59
N ILE A 121 41.38 -3.34 16.73
CA ILE A 121 40.95 -3.56 15.34
C ILE A 121 39.68 -4.42 15.31
N LEU A 122 39.66 -5.51 16.08
CA LEU A 122 38.49 -6.40 16.12
C LEU A 122 37.25 -5.71 16.70
N SER A 123 37.43 -4.78 17.65
CA SER A 123 36.34 -3.95 18.18
C SER A 123 35.74 -3.05 17.10
N ASP A 124 36.57 -2.46 16.22
CA ASP A 124 36.07 -1.64 15.12
C ASP A 124 35.30 -2.48 14.08
N PHE A 125 35.71 -3.75 13.86
CA PHE A 125 34.95 -4.67 13.00
C PHE A 125 33.58 -4.98 13.60
N ASP A 126 33.55 -5.26 14.91
CA ASP A 126 32.31 -5.52 15.65
C ASP A 126 31.38 -4.31 15.64
N ASP A 127 31.89 -3.11 15.93
CA ASP A 127 31.12 -1.87 15.90
C ASP A 127 30.45 -1.64 14.53
N LYS A 128 31.18 -1.86 13.43
CA LYS A 128 30.66 -1.74 12.06
C LYS A 128 29.65 -2.83 11.71
N PHE A 129 29.88 -4.06 12.17
CA PHE A 129 28.93 -5.17 12.01
C PHE A 129 27.61 -4.84 12.72
N GLN A 130 27.67 -4.46 14.00
CA GLN A 130 26.49 -4.14 14.81
C GLN A 130 25.72 -2.94 14.28
N GLN A 131 26.41 -1.90 13.81
CA GLN A 131 25.75 -0.74 13.19
C GLN A 131 24.99 -1.13 11.92
N ALA A 132 25.62 -1.93 11.04
CA ALA A 132 25.00 -2.41 9.81
C ALA A 132 23.80 -3.32 10.11
N GLU A 133 23.95 -4.25 11.04
CA GLU A 133 22.89 -5.15 11.50
C GLU A 133 21.71 -4.36 12.09
N THR A 134 21.98 -3.43 13.01
CA THR A 134 20.98 -2.59 13.67
C THR A 134 20.19 -1.76 12.67
N PHE A 135 20.87 -1.17 11.69
CA PHE A 135 20.19 -0.40 10.66
C PHE A 135 19.27 -1.24 9.80
N TRP A 136 19.73 -2.40 9.31
CA TRP A 136 18.90 -3.24 8.46
C TRP A 136 17.70 -3.77 9.27
N ASN A 137 17.89 -4.18 10.52
CA ASN A 137 16.80 -4.55 11.41
C ASN A 137 15.79 -3.40 11.58
N ASN A 138 16.24 -2.19 11.92
CA ASN A 138 15.37 -1.03 12.09
C ASN A 138 14.63 -0.67 10.80
N ARG A 139 15.30 -0.81 9.65
CA ARG A 139 14.73 -0.48 8.35
C ARG A 139 13.62 -1.45 7.96
N VAL A 140 13.87 -2.74 8.18
CA VAL A 140 12.95 -3.84 7.93
C VAL A 140 11.74 -3.77 8.87
N GLN A 141 11.95 -3.59 10.18
CA GLN A 141 10.88 -3.39 11.17
C GLN A 141 10.07 -2.10 10.91
N GLY A 142 10.73 -1.02 10.49
CA GLY A 142 10.05 0.22 10.14
C GLY A 142 9.09 0.08 8.95
N ALA A 143 9.47 -0.72 7.94
CA ALA A 143 8.60 -1.02 6.81
C ALA A 143 7.42 -1.92 7.21
N GLU A 144 7.66 -2.90 8.08
CA GLU A 144 6.62 -3.74 8.67
C GLU A 144 5.54 -2.89 9.37
N LYS A 145 5.97 -2.00 10.27
CA LYS A 145 5.06 -1.14 11.01
C LYS A 145 4.23 -0.23 10.10
N LYS A 146 4.86 0.35 9.07
CA LYS A 146 4.14 1.15 8.06
C LYS A 146 3.04 0.36 7.35
N LEU A 147 3.31 -0.90 7.02
CA LEU A 147 2.31 -1.77 6.40
C LEU A 147 1.14 -2.03 7.36
N GLU A 148 1.42 -2.32 8.63
CA GLU A 148 0.39 -2.54 9.65
C GLU A 148 -0.47 -1.30 9.89
N ASP A 149 0.17 -0.12 10.00
CA ASP A 149 -0.52 1.16 10.19
C ASP A 149 -1.45 1.44 9.00
N ALA A 150 -0.96 1.25 7.76
CA ALA A 150 -1.75 1.46 6.56
C ALA A 150 -2.92 0.46 6.43
N GLN A 151 -2.73 -0.81 6.80
CA GLN A 151 -3.80 -1.82 6.83
C GLN A 151 -4.86 -1.50 7.85
N SER A 152 -4.45 -1.07 9.05
CA SER A 152 -5.36 -0.67 10.12
C SER A 152 -6.19 0.54 9.71
N ALA A 153 -5.57 1.53 9.08
CA ALA A 153 -6.23 2.70 8.53
C ALA A 153 -7.21 2.34 7.39
N LEU A 154 -6.82 1.45 6.47
CA LEU A 154 -7.70 0.96 5.40
C LEU A 154 -8.93 0.24 5.95
N LYS A 155 -8.74 -0.66 6.94
CA LYS A 155 -9.85 -1.36 7.59
C LYS A 155 -10.82 -0.38 8.24
N SER A 156 -10.28 0.61 8.94
CA SER A 156 -11.08 1.65 9.59
C SER A 156 -11.83 2.50 8.57
N ALA A 157 -11.20 2.82 7.44
CA ALA A 157 -11.82 3.54 6.33
C ALA A 157 -12.95 2.72 5.68
N VAL A 158 -12.81 1.40 5.49
CA VAL A 158 -13.90 0.55 4.98
C VAL A 158 -15.09 0.53 5.93
N ASP A 159 -14.83 0.48 7.23
CA ASP A 159 -15.89 0.46 8.25
C ASP A 159 -16.57 1.82 8.45
N ALA A 160 -15.88 2.92 8.13
CA ALA A 160 -16.42 4.28 8.16
C ALA A 160 -16.91 4.79 6.80
N ASP A 161 -16.67 4.07 5.69
CA ASP A 161 -17.06 4.53 4.34
C ASP A 161 -18.57 4.48 4.19
N GLU A 162 -19.18 5.66 4.29
CA GLU A 162 -20.59 5.86 4.00
C GLU A 162 -20.74 6.12 2.50
N VAL A 163 -21.22 5.11 1.77
CA VAL A 163 -21.57 5.27 0.37
C VAL A 163 -23.04 5.66 0.25
N LYS A 164 -23.32 6.62 -0.63
CA LYS A 164 -24.66 7.07 -0.98
C LYS A 164 -24.90 6.83 -2.46
N VAL A 165 -26.09 6.37 -2.78
CA VAL A 165 -26.50 6.03 -4.14
C VAL A 165 -27.54 7.03 -4.59
N VAL A 166 -27.34 7.61 -5.76
CA VAL A 166 -28.28 8.54 -6.39
C VAL A 166 -28.69 8.01 -7.75
N LEU A 167 -30.00 8.01 -8.00
CA LEU A 167 -30.58 7.56 -9.26
C LEU A 167 -30.86 8.75 -10.17
N ALA A 168 -30.11 8.85 -11.26
CA ALA A 168 -30.29 9.88 -12.30
C ALA A 168 -31.04 9.28 -13.49
N SER A 169 -32.23 9.80 -13.77
CA SER A 169 -33.15 9.25 -14.77
C SER A 169 -33.25 10.06 -16.06
N SER A 170 -32.56 11.21 -16.13
CA SER A 170 -32.57 12.08 -17.30
C SER A 170 -31.25 12.84 -17.49
N LYS A 171 -31.09 13.48 -18.65
CA LYS A 171 -29.93 14.35 -18.92
C LYS A 171 -29.90 15.57 -18.01
N GLU A 172 -31.07 16.07 -17.64
CA GLU A 172 -31.24 17.20 -16.73
C GLU A 172 -30.77 16.83 -15.32
N ASP A 173 -31.11 15.63 -14.84
CA ASP A 173 -30.63 15.11 -13.54
C ASP A 173 -29.08 15.08 -13.54
N LEU A 174 -28.43 14.60 -14.61
CA LEU A 174 -26.97 14.58 -14.72
C LEU A 174 -26.34 15.98 -14.86
N ALA A 175 -26.99 16.89 -15.59
CA ALA A 175 -26.54 18.28 -15.71
C ALA A 175 -26.61 18.99 -14.35
N PHE A 176 -27.63 18.69 -13.56
CA PHE A 176 -27.78 19.16 -12.20
C PHE A 176 -26.68 18.61 -11.28
N VAL A 177 -26.43 17.29 -11.30
CA VAL A 177 -25.29 16.66 -10.58
C VAL A 177 -23.98 17.36 -10.94
N LYS A 178 -23.72 17.57 -12.24
CA LYS A 178 -22.50 18.22 -12.72
C LYS A 178 -22.33 19.63 -12.13
N GLY A 179 -23.41 20.41 -12.02
CA GLY A 179 -23.39 21.74 -11.41
C GLY A 179 -22.92 21.72 -9.94
N MET A 180 -23.32 20.68 -9.22
CA MET A 180 -23.03 20.49 -7.79
C MET A 180 -21.61 20.01 -7.49
N LEU A 181 -20.91 19.47 -8.48
CA LEU A 181 -19.55 18.95 -8.34
C LEU A 181 -18.48 20.01 -8.64
N THR A 182 -17.36 19.92 -7.92
CA THR A 182 -16.11 20.58 -8.30
C THR A 182 -15.50 19.91 -9.53
N SER A 183 -14.84 20.68 -10.39
CA SER A 183 -14.18 20.16 -11.61
C SER A 183 -12.95 19.31 -11.30
N ASP A 184 -12.30 19.57 -10.17
CA ASP A 184 -10.93 19.13 -9.92
C ASP A 184 -10.90 17.81 -9.15
N GLY A 185 -11.92 17.59 -8.31
CA GLY A 185 -12.04 16.42 -7.43
C GLY A 185 -13.41 15.75 -7.46
N LEU A 186 -14.36 16.24 -8.26
CA LEU A 186 -15.74 15.73 -8.31
C LEU A 186 -16.38 15.64 -6.91
N VAL A 187 -16.14 16.66 -6.08
CA VAL A 187 -16.63 16.76 -4.71
C VAL A 187 -17.87 17.63 -4.70
N LEU A 188 -18.90 17.23 -3.95
CA LEU A 188 -20.12 18.01 -3.76
C LEU A 188 -19.83 19.31 -2.97
N LYS A 189 -20.26 20.43 -3.54
CA LYS A 189 -20.12 21.78 -2.96
C LYS A 189 -21.11 22.03 -1.81
N GLU A 190 -22.25 21.36 -1.85
CA GLU A 190 -23.36 21.47 -0.92
C GLU A 190 -24.14 20.15 -0.82
N ASP A 191 -25.05 20.05 0.15
CA ASP A 191 -25.93 18.90 0.29
C ASP A 191 -26.83 18.76 -0.93
N PHE A 192 -27.06 17.52 -1.35
CA PHE A 192 -27.62 17.24 -2.65
C PHE A 192 -28.67 16.13 -2.61
N GLN A 193 -29.79 16.31 -3.31
CA GLN A 193 -30.82 15.30 -3.46
C GLN A 193 -31.43 15.37 -4.86
N ILE A 194 -31.55 14.21 -5.52
CA ILE A 194 -32.32 14.09 -6.77
C ILE A 194 -33.63 13.36 -6.48
N ARG A 195 -34.75 14.08 -6.65
CA ARG A 195 -36.11 13.51 -6.61
C ARG A 195 -36.30 12.65 -5.34
N ASP A 196 -36.61 11.38 -5.53
CA ASP A 196 -36.92 10.43 -4.47
C ASP A 196 -35.66 9.81 -3.84
N SER A 197 -34.45 10.12 -4.30
CA SER A 197 -33.18 9.56 -3.80
C SER A 197 -32.85 10.08 -2.39
N ALA A 198 -31.97 9.39 -1.67
CA ALA A 198 -31.44 9.86 -0.40
C ALA A 198 -30.61 11.15 -0.54
N VAL A 199 -30.56 11.97 0.52
CA VAL A 199 -29.70 13.16 0.58
C VAL A 199 -28.24 12.71 0.67
N VAL A 200 -27.40 13.26 -0.19
CA VAL A 200 -25.94 13.11 -0.15
C VAL A 200 -25.34 14.35 0.51
N PRO A 201 -24.59 14.19 1.62
CA PRO A 201 -23.99 15.33 2.31
C PRO A 201 -22.88 16.01 1.49
N LYS A 202 -22.70 17.31 1.71
CA LYS A 202 -21.56 18.09 1.24
C LYS A 202 -20.24 17.38 1.54
N GLY A 203 -19.27 17.53 0.63
CA GLY A 203 -17.94 16.96 0.79
C GLY A 203 -17.81 15.51 0.32
N HIS A 204 -18.91 14.82 0.01
CA HIS A 204 -18.82 13.52 -0.66
C HIS A 204 -18.35 13.67 -2.10
N SER A 205 -17.57 12.71 -2.55
CA SER A 205 -16.99 12.65 -3.89
C SER A 205 -17.68 11.61 -4.76
N LEU A 206 -17.84 11.92 -6.05
CA LEU A 206 -18.35 10.96 -7.02
C LEU A 206 -17.32 9.82 -7.20
N VAL A 207 -17.75 8.59 -6.90
CA VAL A 207 -16.90 7.41 -7.04
C VAL A 207 -16.70 7.12 -8.53
N CYS A 208 -15.47 7.32 -9.00
CA CYS A 208 -15.08 7.10 -10.40
C CYS A 208 -14.42 5.74 -10.64
N SER A 209 -14.06 5.02 -9.57
CA SER A 209 -13.38 3.72 -9.66
C SER A 209 -14.35 2.56 -9.82
N GLN A 210 -15.66 2.76 -9.61
CA GLN A 210 -16.68 1.71 -9.66
C GLN A 210 -18.01 2.22 -10.25
N GLY A 211 -18.86 1.28 -10.68
CA GLY A 211 -20.20 1.55 -11.19
C GLY A 211 -20.21 2.23 -12.57
N ALA A 212 -21.32 2.90 -12.88
CA ALA A 212 -21.58 3.44 -14.22
C ALA A 212 -20.52 4.45 -14.70
N VAL A 213 -19.92 5.21 -13.77
CA VAL A 213 -18.88 6.20 -14.09
C VAL A 213 -17.60 5.49 -14.54
N ALA A 214 -17.19 4.44 -13.83
CA ALA A 214 -16.02 3.64 -14.19
C ALA A 214 -16.20 2.92 -15.53
N ASP A 215 -17.38 2.34 -15.77
CA ASP A 215 -17.71 1.65 -17.01
C ASP A 215 -17.63 2.57 -18.24
N HIS A 216 -18.04 3.84 -18.06
CA HIS A 216 -18.08 4.82 -19.14
C HIS A 216 -16.74 5.53 -19.35
N PHE A 217 -16.09 5.98 -18.28
CA PHE A 217 -14.92 6.85 -18.35
C PHE A 217 -13.58 6.17 -18.11
N LYS A 218 -13.54 4.95 -17.54
CA LYS A 218 -12.30 4.19 -17.28
C LYS A 218 -11.17 5.09 -16.74
N THR A 219 -9.99 5.04 -17.35
CA THR A 219 -8.78 5.80 -16.99
C THR A 219 -8.80 7.26 -17.47
N THR A 220 -9.96 7.93 -17.45
CA THR A 220 -10.09 9.34 -17.82
C THR A 220 -9.83 10.24 -16.61
N LYS A 221 -9.22 11.41 -16.85
CA LYS A 221 -8.93 12.38 -15.78
C LYS A 221 -10.22 13.02 -15.25
N LEU A 222 -10.26 13.31 -13.94
CA LEU A 222 -11.43 13.88 -13.25
C LEU A 222 -12.04 15.12 -13.93
N PRO A 223 -11.28 16.11 -14.43
CA PRO A 223 -11.87 17.27 -15.11
C PRO A 223 -12.59 16.93 -16.40
N THR A 224 -12.13 15.89 -17.10
CA THR A 224 -12.78 15.40 -18.33
C THR A 224 -14.05 14.63 -18.01
N ILE A 225 -14.07 13.87 -16.90
CA ILE A 225 -15.28 13.22 -16.38
C ILE A 225 -16.33 14.27 -16.03
N HIS A 226 -15.95 15.36 -15.33
CA HIS A 226 -16.85 16.47 -15.02
C HIS A 226 -17.47 17.07 -16.28
N ALA A 227 -16.63 17.39 -17.27
CA ALA A 227 -17.07 18.03 -18.50
C ALA A 227 -18.08 17.17 -19.26
N LYS A 228 -17.87 15.85 -19.29
CA LYS A 228 -18.62 14.89 -20.09
C LYS A 228 -19.71 14.12 -19.33
N LEU A 229 -19.96 14.42 -18.06
CA LEU A 229 -20.87 13.63 -17.21
C LEU A 229 -22.25 13.39 -17.85
N THR A 230 -22.79 14.36 -18.59
CA THR A 230 -24.09 14.26 -19.29
C THR A 230 -24.09 13.29 -20.48
N GLU A 231 -22.92 12.96 -21.05
CA GLU A 231 -22.77 11.97 -22.14
C GLU A 231 -23.06 10.54 -21.68
N MET A 232 -23.08 10.29 -20.36
CA MET A 232 -23.38 8.97 -19.79
C MET A 232 -24.83 8.54 -20.02
N TYR A 233 -25.77 9.47 -20.23
CA TYR A 233 -27.18 9.13 -20.35
C TYR A 233 -27.50 8.43 -21.68
N LYS A 234 -27.89 7.15 -21.59
CA LYS A 234 -28.26 6.30 -22.74
C LYS A 234 -29.74 5.88 -22.77
N GLY A 235 -30.62 6.60 -22.06
CA GLY A 235 -32.06 6.31 -22.06
C GLY A 235 -32.53 5.33 -20.98
N GLY A 236 -31.95 5.42 -19.78
CA GLY A 236 -32.31 4.62 -18.61
C GLY A 236 -31.84 5.28 -17.31
N GLU A 237 -32.12 4.64 -16.19
CA GLU A 237 -31.73 5.13 -14.87
C GLU A 237 -30.26 4.77 -14.58
N LEU A 238 -29.45 5.80 -14.32
CA LEU A 238 -28.04 5.70 -13.97
C LEU A 238 -27.86 5.75 -12.46
N ARG A 239 -27.06 4.83 -11.93
CA ARG A 239 -26.68 4.79 -10.52
C ARG A 239 -25.37 5.53 -10.35
N LEU A 240 -25.42 6.63 -9.61
CA LEU A 240 -24.25 7.41 -9.25
C LEU A 240 -23.90 7.12 -7.79
N LEU A 241 -22.63 6.81 -7.55
CA LEU A 241 -22.11 6.46 -6.25
C LEU A 241 -21.33 7.64 -5.66
N PHE A 242 -21.60 7.98 -4.42
CA PHE A 242 -20.91 9.03 -3.68
C PHE A 242 -20.30 8.46 -2.40
N SER A 243 -19.03 8.75 -2.14
CA SER A 243 -18.30 8.30 -0.95
C SER A 243 -17.65 9.48 -0.24
N SER A 244 -17.46 9.37 1.07
CA SER A 244 -16.75 10.35 1.89
C SER A 244 -15.26 10.53 1.50
N GLY A 245 -14.72 9.68 0.60
CA GLY A 245 -13.41 9.83 -0.02
C GLY A 245 -12.24 9.27 0.81
N GLY A 246 -12.49 8.89 2.06
CA GLY A 246 -11.44 8.35 2.95
C GLY A 246 -10.86 7.02 2.46
N TYR A 247 -11.69 6.14 1.90
CA TYR A 247 -11.26 4.81 1.46
C TYR A 247 -10.21 4.85 0.34
N GLY A 248 -10.41 5.68 -0.69
CA GLY A 248 -9.53 5.71 -1.86
C GLY A 248 -8.09 6.09 -1.49
N VAL A 249 -7.92 7.08 -0.62
CA VAL A 249 -6.62 7.50 -0.10
C VAL A 249 -5.95 6.36 0.68
N GLN A 250 -6.70 5.72 1.60
CA GLN A 250 -6.15 4.63 2.41
C GLN A 250 -5.83 3.38 1.58
N GLN A 251 -6.59 3.10 0.51
CA GLN A 251 -6.30 2.00 -0.40
C GLN A 251 -5.00 2.25 -1.17
N GLU A 252 -4.80 3.49 -1.65
CA GLU A 252 -3.54 3.88 -2.30
C GLU A 252 -2.35 3.79 -1.34
N ASP A 253 -2.51 4.27 -0.10
CA ASP A 253 -1.45 4.26 0.90
C ASP A 253 -1.08 2.83 1.32
N ALA A 254 -2.05 1.95 1.51
CA ALA A 254 -1.80 0.52 1.74
C ALA A 254 -1.09 -0.14 0.55
N THR A 255 -1.48 0.19 -0.68
CA THR A 255 -0.84 -0.33 -1.90
C THR A 255 0.61 0.17 -2.05
N LYS A 256 0.86 1.45 -1.70
CA LYS A 256 2.22 2.01 -1.68
C LYS A 256 3.06 1.34 -0.61
N ALA A 257 2.53 1.12 0.60
CA ALA A 257 3.23 0.43 1.67
C ALA A 257 3.63 -1.01 1.28
N ILE A 258 2.75 -1.75 0.59
CA ILE A 258 3.06 -3.08 0.03
C ILE A 258 4.24 -3.00 -0.96
N LYS A 259 4.20 -2.06 -1.91
CA LYS A 259 5.28 -1.89 -2.90
C LYS A 259 6.61 -1.46 -2.27
N GLU A 260 6.55 -0.58 -1.27
CA GLU A 260 7.73 -0.19 -0.50
C GLU A 260 8.33 -1.38 0.24
N LEU A 261 7.50 -2.23 0.86
CA LEU A 261 7.94 -3.43 1.54
C LEU A 261 8.57 -4.44 0.56
N GLU A 262 7.96 -4.68 -0.59
CA GLU A 262 8.52 -5.55 -1.65
C GLU A 262 9.92 -5.10 -2.08
N LYS A 263 10.07 -3.82 -2.40
CA LYS A 263 11.37 -3.24 -2.78
C LYS A 263 12.38 -3.38 -1.64
N LEU A 264 11.94 -3.17 -0.41
CA LEU A 264 12.81 -3.26 0.76
C LEU A 264 13.26 -4.69 1.04
N MET A 265 12.35 -5.66 0.90
CA MET A 265 12.68 -7.08 1.01
C MET A 265 13.70 -7.50 -0.06
N ASP A 266 13.55 -7.02 -1.30
CA ASP A 266 14.53 -7.29 -2.36
C ASP A 266 15.91 -6.72 -2.05
N MET A 267 15.97 -5.49 -1.51
CA MET A 267 17.24 -4.88 -1.07
C MET A 267 17.84 -5.61 0.13
N ALA A 268 17.00 -6.02 1.08
CA ALA A 268 17.42 -6.65 2.32
C ALA A 268 17.78 -8.12 2.16
N LYS A 269 17.46 -8.79 1.04
CA LYS A 269 17.92 -10.18 0.76
C LYS A 269 19.41 -10.36 0.95
N THR A 270 20.21 -9.42 0.44
CA THR A 270 21.66 -9.42 0.59
C THR A 270 22.06 -9.19 2.05
N ALA A 271 21.34 -8.32 2.78
CA ALA A 271 21.53 -8.13 4.22
C ALA A 271 21.21 -9.40 5.02
N GLY A 272 20.18 -10.16 4.65
CA GLY A 272 19.85 -11.43 5.28
C GLY A 272 20.90 -12.52 5.06
N GLN A 273 21.73 -12.42 4.02
CA GLN A 273 22.89 -13.29 3.85
C GLN A 273 23.99 -12.96 4.86
N ALA A 274 24.32 -11.67 4.99
CA ALA A 274 25.29 -11.16 5.97
C ALA A 274 24.85 -11.37 7.43
N PHE A 275 23.54 -11.22 7.71
CA PHE A 275 22.96 -11.25 9.06
C PHE A 275 21.85 -12.32 9.17
N PRO A 276 22.20 -13.62 9.12
CA PRO A 276 21.23 -14.72 9.04
C PRO A 276 20.42 -14.94 10.33
N ASN A 277 20.90 -14.45 11.47
CA ASN A 277 20.27 -14.67 12.78
C ASN A 277 19.39 -13.51 13.24
N SER A 278 19.42 -12.38 12.53
CA SER A 278 18.62 -11.20 12.88
C SER A 278 17.80 -10.77 11.67
N VAL A 279 18.44 -10.14 10.67
CA VAL A 279 17.77 -9.58 9.50
C VAL A 279 17.04 -10.67 8.71
N LYS A 280 17.66 -11.84 8.50
CA LYS A 280 17.01 -12.94 7.77
C LYS A 280 15.76 -13.47 8.47
N LEU A 281 15.79 -13.64 9.79
CA LEU A 281 14.62 -14.10 10.54
C LEU A 281 13.44 -13.13 10.38
N VAL A 282 13.72 -11.83 10.43
CA VAL A 282 12.71 -10.80 10.20
C VAL A 282 12.21 -10.85 8.75
N LEU A 283 13.09 -11.00 7.76
CA LEU A 283 12.71 -11.11 6.34
C LEU A 283 11.85 -12.33 6.01
N ASP A 284 12.17 -13.47 6.60
CA ASP A 284 11.39 -14.70 6.42
C ASP A 284 9.97 -14.47 6.96
N SER A 285 9.82 -13.85 8.14
CA SER A 285 8.51 -13.48 8.69
C SER A 285 7.76 -12.42 7.87
N LEU A 286 8.50 -11.49 7.24
CA LEU A 286 7.91 -10.42 6.43
C LEU A 286 7.27 -10.93 5.15
N SER A 287 7.77 -12.04 4.60
CA SER A 287 7.16 -12.65 3.40
C SER A 287 5.72 -13.08 3.67
N GLU A 288 5.46 -13.66 4.84
CA GLU A 288 4.11 -14.03 5.27
C GLU A 288 3.24 -12.79 5.51
N ARG A 289 3.80 -11.74 6.13
CA ARG A 289 3.07 -10.49 6.36
C ARG A 289 2.75 -9.73 5.08
N LEU A 290 3.66 -9.73 4.11
CA LEU A 290 3.44 -9.16 2.79
C LEU A 290 2.26 -9.87 2.11
N TYR A 291 2.28 -11.21 2.08
CA TYR A 291 1.19 -11.99 1.50
C TYR A 291 -0.15 -11.72 2.21
N LYS A 292 -0.13 -11.73 3.55
CA LYS A 292 -1.31 -11.38 4.37
C LYS A 292 -1.81 -9.98 4.06
N GLY A 293 -0.91 -9.02 3.82
CA GLY A 293 -1.27 -7.66 3.50
C GLY A 293 -1.89 -7.49 2.12
N GLN A 294 -1.33 -8.14 1.11
CA GLN A 294 -1.93 -8.20 -0.23
C GLN A 294 -3.33 -8.82 -0.18
N LEU A 295 -3.50 -9.91 0.59
CA LEU A 295 -4.80 -10.54 0.79
C LEU A 295 -5.78 -9.59 1.49
N GLN A 296 -5.35 -8.92 2.56
CA GLN A 296 -6.20 -7.99 3.30
C GLN A 296 -6.68 -6.80 2.46
N VAL A 297 -5.82 -6.22 1.62
CA VAL A 297 -6.25 -5.14 0.71
C VAL A 297 -7.36 -5.63 -0.23
N ARG A 298 -7.19 -6.84 -0.79
CA ARG A 298 -8.21 -7.46 -1.66
C ARG A 298 -9.49 -7.80 -0.91
N ASP A 299 -9.37 -8.34 0.31
CA ASP A 299 -10.52 -8.67 1.15
C ASP A 299 -11.30 -7.42 1.56
N GLN A 300 -10.60 -6.33 1.91
CA GLN A 300 -11.22 -5.04 2.23
C GLN A 300 -11.89 -4.41 1.02
N GLU A 301 -11.27 -4.50 -0.16
CA GLU A 301 -11.87 -4.07 -1.41
C GLU A 301 -13.13 -4.88 -1.75
N ALA A 302 -13.07 -6.22 -1.63
CA ALA A 302 -14.23 -7.08 -1.84
C ALA A 302 -15.36 -6.77 -0.85
N LYS A 303 -15.03 -6.58 0.44
CA LYS A 303 -15.98 -6.21 1.49
C LYS A 303 -16.66 -4.87 1.18
N ARG A 304 -15.89 -3.88 0.72
CA ARG A 304 -16.43 -2.58 0.29
C ARG A 304 -17.36 -2.75 -0.92
N ASN A 305 -16.96 -3.51 -1.93
CA ASN A 305 -17.75 -3.72 -3.14
C ASN A 305 -19.10 -4.36 -2.83
N LEU A 306 -19.11 -5.34 -1.92
CA LEU A 306 -20.35 -5.97 -1.45
C LEU A 306 -21.25 -4.96 -0.72
N ARG A 307 -20.71 -4.13 0.17
CA ARG A 307 -21.47 -3.07 0.86
C ARG A 307 -22.06 -2.06 -0.13
N VAL A 308 -21.28 -1.65 -1.13
CA VAL A 308 -21.75 -0.74 -2.19
C VAL A 308 -22.91 -1.38 -2.97
N GLN A 309 -22.76 -2.64 -3.40
CA GLN A 309 -23.82 -3.37 -4.12
C GLN A 309 -25.10 -3.53 -3.27
N GLU A 310 -24.94 -3.82 -1.98
CA GLU A 310 -26.06 -3.92 -1.05
C GLU A 310 -26.79 -2.59 -0.92
N GLN A 311 -26.06 -1.47 -0.77
CA GLN A 311 -26.65 -0.13 -0.71
C GLN A 311 -27.31 0.29 -2.03
N GLU A 312 -26.71 -0.05 -3.17
CA GLU A 312 -27.33 0.16 -4.49
C GLU A 312 -28.67 -0.56 -4.60
N LEU A 313 -28.71 -1.82 -4.18
CA LEU A 313 -29.92 -2.63 -4.22
C LEU A 313 -30.98 -2.08 -3.26
N GLN A 314 -30.61 -1.77 -2.02
CA GLN A 314 -31.51 -1.20 -1.02
C GLN A 314 -32.12 0.12 -1.49
N GLU A 315 -31.31 1.02 -2.03
CA GLU A 315 -31.80 2.31 -2.51
C GLU A 315 -32.66 2.17 -3.77
N THR A 316 -32.29 1.28 -4.69
CA THR A 316 -33.12 0.98 -5.87
C THR A 316 -34.48 0.41 -5.46
N MET A 317 -34.52 -0.52 -4.50
CA MET A 317 -35.77 -1.07 -3.96
C MET A 317 -36.60 0.01 -3.27
N ARG A 318 -35.97 0.89 -2.49
CA ARG A 318 -36.65 1.99 -1.80
C ARG A 318 -37.31 2.93 -2.79
N VAL A 319 -36.59 3.35 -3.83
CA VAL A 319 -37.13 4.23 -4.88
C VAL A 319 -38.21 3.51 -5.70
N ALA A 320 -38.04 2.23 -6.03
CA ALA A 320 -39.07 1.44 -6.71
C ALA A 320 -40.37 1.33 -5.89
N ASN A 321 -40.27 1.06 -4.59
CA ASN A 321 -41.42 1.00 -3.68
C ASN A 321 -42.12 2.36 -3.53
N ASN A 322 -41.35 3.45 -3.43
CA ASN A 322 -41.92 4.80 -3.39
C ASN A 322 -42.70 5.10 -4.67
N ARG A 323 -42.14 4.76 -5.83
CA ARG A 323 -42.79 4.94 -7.14
C ARG A 323 -44.04 4.07 -7.27
N LEU A 324 -43.99 2.81 -6.83
CA LEU A 324 -45.14 1.91 -6.83
C LEU A 324 -46.27 2.48 -5.98
N THR A 325 -45.96 2.91 -4.75
CA THR A 325 -46.92 3.54 -3.83
C THR A 325 -47.55 4.79 -4.45
N ALA A 326 -46.76 5.64 -5.12
CA ALA A 326 -47.27 6.82 -5.80
C ALA A 326 -48.19 6.46 -7.00
N VAL A 327 -47.87 5.38 -7.73
CA VAL A 327 -48.71 4.88 -8.83
C VAL A 327 -50.01 4.28 -8.29
N GLU A 328 -49.97 3.53 -7.20
CA GLU A 328 -51.16 2.99 -6.54
C GLU A 328 -52.08 4.10 -6.03
N MET A 329 -51.53 5.14 -5.40
CA MET A 329 -52.32 6.32 -5.00
C MET A 329 -52.98 7.01 -6.20
N LYS A 330 -52.26 7.16 -7.32
CA LYS A 330 -52.83 7.73 -8.55
C LYS A 330 -53.91 6.84 -9.15
N LYS A 331 -53.70 5.52 -9.17
CA LYS A 331 -54.68 4.54 -9.63
C LYS A 331 -55.98 4.65 -8.82
N ASN A 332 -55.87 4.65 -7.48
CA ASN A 332 -57.03 4.79 -6.60
C ASN A 332 -57.79 6.10 -6.86
N LYS A 333 -57.06 7.22 -7.04
CA LYS A 333 -57.67 8.52 -7.38
C LYS A 333 -58.40 8.50 -8.73
N VAL A 334 -57.81 7.85 -9.74
CA VAL A 334 -58.45 7.71 -11.06
C VAL A 334 -59.67 6.77 -10.99
N GLU A 335 -59.60 5.70 -10.21
CA GLU A 335 -60.74 4.80 -9.98
C GLU A 335 -61.89 5.51 -9.26
N GLU A 336 -61.61 6.34 -8.27
CA GLU A 336 -62.62 7.20 -7.62
C GLU A 336 -63.23 8.21 -8.59
N GLN A 337 -62.41 8.89 -9.40
CA GLN A 337 -62.89 9.81 -10.43
C GLN A 337 -63.77 9.10 -11.47
N ASN A 338 -63.38 7.89 -11.90
CA ASN A 338 -64.17 7.08 -12.82
C ASN A 338 -65.52 6.66 -12.22
N LYS A 339 -65.56 6.31 -10.93
CA LYS A 339 -66.83 6.03 -10.23
C LYS A 339 -67.73 7.26 -10.19
N MET A 340 -67.20 8.45 -9.90
CA MET A 340 -67.97 9.69 -9.91
C MET A 340 -68.51 10.03 -11.31
N LEU A 341 -67.67 9.93 -12.34
CA LEU A 341 -68.08 10.15 -13.73
C LEU A 341 -69.13 9.14 -14.21
N GLN A 342 -69.04 7.87 -13.78
CA GLN A 342 -70.07 6.87 -14.06
C GLN A 342 -71.40 7.21 -13.40
N GLN A 343 -71.38 7.67 -12.14
CA GLN A 343 -72.59 8.14 -11.45
C GLN A 343 -73.18 9.35 -12.18
N GLU A 344 -72.38 10.35 -12.52
CA GLU A 344 -72.81 11.54 -13.24
C GLU A 344 -73.39 11.21 -14.64
N LYS A 345 -72.78 10.25 -15.35
CA LYS A 345 -73.32 9.76 -16.62
C LYS A 345 -74.70 9.11 -16.45
N VAL A 346 -74.91 8.33 -15.39
CA VAL A 346 -76.23 7.73 -15.11
C VAL A 346 -77.26 8.82 -14.84
N THR A 347 -76.93 9.83 -14.04
CA THR A 347 -77.82 10.97 -13.76
C THR A 347 -78.20 11.72 -15.04
N LEU A 348 -77.20 12.05 -15.87
CA LEU A 348 -77.44 12.74 -17.15
C LEU A 348 -78.26 11.90 -18.15
N GLN A 349 -78.14 10.56 -18.11
CA GLN A 349 -78.98 9.69 -18.93
C GLN A 349 -80.44 9.68 -18.45
N LEU A 350 -80.66 9.69 -17.14
CA LEU A 350 -82.00 9.80 -16.56
C LEU A 350 -82.63 11.16 -16.89
N ASP A 351 -81.87 12.25 -16.75
CA ASP A 351 -82.34 13.60 -17.11
C ASP A 351 -82.67 13.69 -18.60
N LYS A 352 -81.84 13.10 -19.46
CA LYS A 352 -82.10 13.04 -20.90
C LYS A 352 -83.39 12.26 -21.21
N GLN A 353 -83.62 11.11 -20.58
CA GLN A 353 -84.87 10.36 -20.75
C GLN A 353 -86.08 11.17 -20.29
N GLY A 354 -85.98 11.87 -19.15
CA GLY A 354 -87.06 12.74 -18.68
C GLY A 354 -87.39 13.86 -19.67
N VAL A 355 -86.39 14.47 -20.30
CA VAL A 355 -86.59 15.50 -21.33
C VAL A 355 -87.19 14.90 -22.62
N GLU A 356 -86.77 13.71 -23.03
CA GLU A 356 -87.34 13.01 -24.19
C GLU A 356 -88.82 12.65 -23.96
N ASP A 357 -89.18 12.18 -22.75
CA ASP A 357 -90.55 11.87 -22.35
C ASP A 357 -91.44 13.14 -22.29
N GLU A 358 -90.91 14.26 -21.78
CA GLU A 358 -91.58 15.57 -21.80
C GLU A 358 -91.80 16.11 -23.23
N LEU A 359 -90.82 15.92 -24.12
CA LEU A 359 -90.94 16.30 -25.53
C LEU A 359 -92.00 15.47 -26.26
N LEU A 360 -92.08 14.17 -25.98
CA LEU A 360 -93.14 13.30 -26.51
C LEU A 360 -94.53 13.74 -26.05
N THR A 361 -94.69 14.08 -24.78
CA THR A 361 -95.97 14.58 -24.25
C THR A 361 -96.37 15.93 -24.87
N VAL A 362 -95.42 16.82 -25.15
CA VAL A 362 -95.69 18.10 -25.83
C VAL A 362 -96.01 17.92 -27.32
N MET A 363 -95.44 16.90 -27.98
CA MET A 363 -95.75 16.57 -29.37
C MET A 363 -97.13 15.92 -29.55
N ASP A 364 -97.59 15.13 -28.59
CA ASP A 364 -98.95 14.55 -28.59
C ASP A 364 -100.07 15.58 -28.28
N LEU A 365 -99.70 16.79 -27.85
CA LEU A 365 -100.61 17.90 -27.55
C LEU A 365 -100.75 18.94 -28.69
N LYS A 366 -100.13 18.70 -29.85
CA LYS A 366 -100.30 19.49 -31.08
C LYS A 366 -100.99 18.68 -32.15
#